data_AF-A0A7C8M8C3-F1
#
_entry.id   AF-A0A7C8M8C3-F1
#
_cell.length_a   1.000
_cell.length_b   1.000
_cell.length_c   1.000
_cell.angle_alpha   90.00
_cell.angle_beta   90.00
_cell.angle_gamma   90.00
#
_symmetry.space_group_name_H-M   'P 1'
#
loop_
_entity.id
_entity.type
_entity.pdbx_description
1 polymer ?
#
loop_
_entity_poly.entity_id
_entity_poly.type
_entity_poly.pdbx_seq_one_letter_code
_entity_poly.pdbx_strand_id
1 'polypeptide(L)'
;MAHAWAQSQRSGWLCRLYGSPDASASGARTLSPLTVQSRLLDIVEAALIGTSAPADAAVATASLIMSQEDVSTPWANLTGLWLNAAESLADKQELRTLVEYVVAVAGLPDAVNEGPGVKVVDTGGGLISRIEPGQAVCDGKLRFWQDLPSYSWTLGDVFQGPESWIFTAEPATPAVATANWRNLNTYLALVAAHPRAQTIPGLANHLSLCRVPLAQLEYSPDSRRGEYTALHGPAIMQWLRIAGAEIEEMCRGEKERMQAGDLWDGGDVCGLERLAFWKRRVVELRF
;
A
#
# COMPACT_ATOMS: atom_id res chain seq x y z
N MET A 1 -12.36 4.71 -12.27
CA MET A 1 -11.90 5.81 -11.38
C MET A 1 -10.40 6.09 -11.54
N ALA A 2 -9.62 5.14 -12.06
CA ALA A 2 -8.19 5.28 -12.28
C ALA A 2 -7.77 6.53 -13.08
N HIS A 3 -8.48 6.93 -14.14
CA HIS A 3 -8.11 8.14 -14.88
C HIS A 3 -8.21 9.42 -14.01
N ALA A 4 -9.29 9.56 -13.24
CA ALA A 4 -9.46 10.69 -12.34
C ALA A 4 -8.42 10.68 -11.20
N TRP A 5 -8.10 9.49 -10.67
CA TRP A 5 -7.00 9.32 -9.73
C TRP A 5 -5.66 9.74 -10.34
N ALA A 6 -5.35 9.33 -11.56
CA ALA A 6 -4.11 9.70 -12.21
C ALA A 6 -4.03 11.23 -12.42
N GLN A 7 -5.11 11.87 -12.84
CA GLN A 7 -5.16 13.33 -12.93
C GLN A 7 -4.96 14.03 -11.58
N SER A 8 -5.47 13.47 -10.47
CA SER A 8 -5.21 14.02 -9.14
C SER A 8 -3.74 13.86 -8.72
N GLN A 9 -3.03 12.84 -9.19
CA GLN A 9 -1.59 12.72 -8.98
C GLN A 9 -0.81 13.76 -9.81
N ARG A 10 -1.18 13.95 -11.08
CA ARG A 10 -0.54 14.92 -12.01
C ARG A 10 -0.68 16.36 -11.56
N SER A 11 -1.75 16.68 -10.83
CA SER A 11 -2.00 18.03 -10.27
C SER A 11 -1.67 18.12 -8.77
N GLY A 12 -1.36 16.98 -8.14
CA GLY A 12 -1.15 16.86 -6.71
C GLY A 12 0.33 16.82 -6.32
N TRP A 13 0.69 15.85 -5.48
CA TRP A 13 2.00 15.79 -4.83
C TRP A 13 3.16 15.62 -5.83
N LEU A 14 2.97 14.86 -6.92
CA LEU A 14 3.99 14.74 -7.97
C LEU A 14 4.31 16.09 -8.60
N CYS A 15 3.30 16.91 -8.88
CA CYS A 15 3.50 18.24 -9.45
C CYS A 15 4.17 19.20 -8.47
N ARG A 16 3.82 19.10 -7.18
CA ARG A 16 4.47 19.92 -6.14
C ARG A 16 5.96 19.63 -6.02
N LEU A 17 6.35 18.36 -6.12
CA LEU A 17 7.75 17.94 -6.00
C LEU A 17 8.53 18.11 -7.30
N TYR A 18 7.96 17.70 -8.43
CA TYR A 18 8.69 17.54 -9.71
C TYR A 18 8.18 18.45 -10.83
N GLY A 19 7.09 19.18 -10.62
CA GLY A 19 6.55 20.09 -11.63
C GLY A 19 7.44 21.32 -11.79
N SER A 20 7.53 21.85 -13.00
CA SER A 20 8.21 23.12 -13.26
C SER A 20 7.22 24.27 -13.09
N PRO A 21 7.67 25.47 -12.64
CA PRO A 21 6.86 26.66 -12.70
C PRO A 21 6.37 26.85 -14.13
N ASP A 22 5.07 27.06 -14.29
CA ASP A 22 4.52 27.47 -15.57
C ASP A 22 5.10 28.83 -15.94
N ALA A 23 5.36 29.05 -17.23
CA ALA A 23 5.92 30.32 -17.71
C ALA A 23 4.92 31.49 -17.54
N SER A 24 3.67 31.18 -17.20
CA SER A 24 2.63 32.14 -16.85
C SER A 24 2.81 32.64 -15.42
N ALA A 25 2.54 33.93 -15.18
CA ALA A 25 2.68 34.62 -13.88
C ALA A 25 1.75 34.10 -12.75
N SER A 26 1.13 32.94 -12.92
CA SER A 26 0.15 32.35 -12.02
C SER A 26 0.77 31.58 -10.84
N GLY A 27 2.08 31.29 -10.90
CA GLY A 27 2.74 30.43 -9.91
C GLY A 27 2.30 28.96 -9.94
N ALA A 28 1.46 28.57 -10.92
CA ALA A 28 1.06 27.20 -11.14
C ALA A 28 2.27 26.36 -11.57
N ARG A 29 2.32 25.09 -11.14
CA ARG A 29 3.33 24.13 -11.58
C ARG A 29 2.71 23.15 -12.57
N THR A 30 3.49 22.69 -13.55
CA THR A 30 3.09 21.65 -14.49
C THR A 30 4.08 20.50 -14.44
N LEU A 31 3.56 19.28 -14.32
CA LEU A 31 4.36 18.07 -14.42
C LEU A 31 4.55 17.73 -15.90
N SER A 32 5.79 17.83 -16.40
CA SER A 32 6.07 17.48 -17.79
C SER A 32 5.81 15.99 -18.05
N PRO A 33 5.17 15.62 -19.18
CA PRO A 33 4.92 14.23 -19.54
C PRO A 33 6.20 13.44 -19.81
N LEU A 34 7.33 14.14 -20.00
CA LEU A 34 8.63 13.52 -20.25
C LEU A 34 9.36 13.13 -18.95
N THR A 35 8.85 13.56 -17.79
CA THR A 35 9.44 13.17 -16.50
C THR A 35 9.24 11.69 -16.22
N VAL A 36 10.18 11.07 -15.51
CA VAL A 36 10.08 9.67 -15.09
C VAL A 36 8.83 9.45 -14.25
N GLN A 37 8.47 10.42 -13.41
CA GLN A 37 7.30 10.38 -12.55
C GLN A 37 5.99 10.37 -13.33
N SER A 38 5.86 11.22 -14.37
CA SER A 38 4.68 11.17 -15.24
C SER A 38 4.61 9.84 -15.98
N ARG A 39 5.73 9.33 -16.49
CA ARG A 39 5.75 8.05 -17.22
C ARG A 39 5.44 6.86 -16.32
N LEU A 40 5.91 6.85 -15.06
CA LEU A 40 5.51 5.85 -14.07
C LEU A 40 4.00 5.89 -13.84
N LEU A 41 3.45 7.09 -13.65
CA LEU A 41 2.02 7.27 -13.48
C LEU A 41 1.22 6.77 -14.70
N ASP A 42 1.68 7.05 -15.92
CA ASP A 42 1.05 6.58 -17.15
C ASP A 42 1.04 5.04 -17.21
N ILE A 43 2.12 4.37 -16.77
CA ILE A 43 2.20 2.91 -16.71
C ILE A 43 1.19 2.34 -15.71
N VAL A 44 1.14 2.90 -14.50
CA VAL A 44 0.19 2.46 -13.45
C VAL A 44 -1.24 2.70 -13.91
N GLU A 45 -1.53 3.87 -14.48
CA GLU A 45 -2.84 4.20 -15.02
C GLU A 45 -3.24 3.21 -16.12
N ALA A 46 -2.36 2.92 -17.07
CA ALA A 46 -2.61 1.98 -18.17
C ALA A 46 -2.94 0.57 -17.67
N ALA A 47 -2.24 0.09 -16.63
CA ALA A 47 -2.57 -1.16 -15.98
C ALA A 47 -3.98 -1.11 -15.38
N LEU A 48 -4.28 -0.07 -14.59
CA LEU A 48 -5.56 0.06 -13.88
C LEU A 48 -6.77 0.19 -14.81
N ILE A 49 -6.64 0.88 -15.96
CA ILE A 49 -7.72 1.01 -16.95
C ILE A 49 -7.77 -0.17 -17.94
N GLY A 50 -6.84 -1.12 -17.84
CA GLY A 50 -6.81 -2.32 -18.68
C GLY A 50 -6.29 -2.11 -20.10
N THR A 51 -5.60 -1.00 -20.39
CA THR A 51 -4.92 -0.80 -21.68
C THR A 51 -3.55 -1.48 -21.74
N SER A 52 -3.00 -1.87 -20.58
CA SER A 52 -1.80 -2.70 -20.46
C SER A 52 -2.08 -3.85 -19.48
N ALA A 53 -1.59 -5.06 -19.80
CA ALA A 53 -1.67 -6.16 -18.85
C ALA A 53 -0.73 -5.87 -17.64
N PRO A 54 -1.08 -6.31 -16.42
CA PRO A 54 -0.25 -6.08 -15.23
C PRO A 54 1.22 -6.51 -15.39
N ALA A 55 1.46 -7.63 -16.07
CA ALA A 55 2.82 -8.13 -16.34
C ALA A 55 3.60 -7.21 -17.30
N ASP A 56 2.96 -6.71 -18.36
CA ASP A 56 3.59 -5.80 -19.32
C ASP A 56 3.91 -4.45 -18.66
N ALA A 57 2.98 -3.94 -17.85
CA ALA A 57 3.18 -2.75 -17.04
C ALA A 57 4.33 -2.93 -16.04
N ALA A 58 4.47 -4.11 -15.43
CA ALA A 58 5.58 -4.41 -14.52
C ALA A 58 6.95 -4.37 -15.24
N VAL A 59 7.04 -4.95 -16.43
CA VAL A 59 8.26 -4.88 -17.26
C VAL A 59 8.57 -3.44 -17.65
N ALA A 60 7.57 -2.69 -18.13
CA ALA A 60 7.74 -1.28 -18.50
C ALA A 60 8.19 -0.43 -17.30
N THR A 61 7.65 -0.71 -16.11
CA THR A 61 8.04 -0.08 -14.84
C THR A 61 9.51 -0.34 -14.53
N ALA A 62 9.93 -1.60 -14.57
CA ALA A 62 11.31 -1.99 -14.29
C ALA A 62 12.28 -1.39 -15.30
N SER A 63 11.96 -1.44 -16.60
CA SER A 63 12.79 -0.80 -17.64
C SER A 63 12.92 0.70 -17.42
N LEU A 64 11.83 1.39 -17.03
CA LEU A 64 11.87 2.83 -16.76
C LEU A 64 12.73 3.15 -15.54
N ILE A 65 12.53 2.47 -14.41
CA ILE A 65 13.33 2.66 -13.20
C ILE A 65 14.81 2.34 -13.47
N MET A 66 15.07 1.23 -14.16
CA MET A 66 16.43 0.80 -14.50
C MET A 66 17.09 1.61 -15.61
N SER A 67 16.38 2.53 -16.26
CA SER A 67 17.00 3.52 -17.16
C SER A 67 17.63 4.70 -16.41
N GLN A 68 17.34 4.87 -15.12
CA GLN A 68 17.82 5.99 -14.33
C GLN A 68 19.14 5.68 -13.62
N GLU A 69 19.96 6.71 -13.40
CA GLU A 69 21.12 6.63 -12.52
C GLU A 69 20.66 6.46 -11.06
N ASP A 70 19.79 7.35 -10.59
CA ASP A 70 19.10 7.22 -9.31
C ASP A 70 17.87 6.31 -9.45
N VAL A 71 17.97 5.12 -8.86
CA VAL A 71 16.92 4.10 -8.88
C VAL A 71 15.94 4.29 -7.72
N SER A 72 16.40 4.88 -6.60
CA SER A 72 15.61 5.00 -5.37
C SER A 72 14.51 6.04 -5.49
N THR A 73 14.76 7.20 -6.10
CA THR A 73 13.72 8.22 -6.28
C THR A 73 12.51 7.72 -7.09
N PRO A 74 12.66 7.15 -8.30
CA PRO A 74 11.51 6.67 -9.05
C PRO A 74 10.83 5.47 -8.36
N TRP A 75 11.57 4.65 -7.62
CA TRP A 75 11.01 3.56 -6.81
C TRP A 75 10.16 4.06 -5.63
N ALA A 76 10.65 5.04 -4.87
CA ALA A 76 9.90 5.67 -3.79
C ALA A 76 8.60 6.31 -4.33
N ASN A 77 8.69 6.99 -5.47
CA ASN A 77 7.51 7.56 -6.13
C ASN A 77 6.50 6.50 -6.55
N LEU A 78 6.97 5.37 -7.10
CA LEU A 78 6.12 4.24 -7.48
C LEU A 78 5.38 3.65 -6.27
N THR A 79 6.09 3.45 -5.16
CA THR A 79 5.50 2.96 -3.90
C THR A 79 4.41 3.92 -3.39
N GLY A 80 4.69 5.23 -3.42
CA GLY A 80 3.71 6.26 -3.08
C GLY A 80 2.48 6.24 -4.01
N LEU A 81 2.68 6.04 -5.31
CA LEU A 81 1.58 5.89 -6.27
C LEU A 81 0.71 4.66 -5.97
N TRP A 82 1.30 3.52 -5.65
CA TRP A 82 0.55 2.30 -5.33
C TRP A 82 -0.34 2.47 -4.10
N LEU A 83 0.23 2.98 -3.00
CA LEU A 83 -0.50 3.13 -1.75
C LEU A 83 -1.57 4.23 -1.86
N ASN A 84 -1.27 5.33 -2.57
CA ASN A 84 -2.28 6.34 -2.85
C ASN A 84 -3.43 5.79 -3.74
N ALA A 85 -3.13 4.95 -4.72
CA ALA A 85 -4.15 4.25 -5.51
C ALA A 85 -4.99 3.32 -4.62
N ALA A 86 -4.35 2.57 -3.72
CA ALA A 86 -5.02 1.68 -2.77
C ALA A 86 -5.96 2.44 -1.82
N GLU A 87 -5.60 3.65 -1.40
CA GLU A 87 -6.46 4.53 -0.59
C GLU A 87 -7.59 5.16 -1.40
N SER A 88 -7.31 5.59 -2.63
CA SER A 88 -8.23 6.43 -3.40
C SER A 88 -9.25 5.64 -4.21
N LEU A 89 -8.92 4.44 -4.67
CA LEU A 89 -9.76 3.65 -5.56
C LEU A 89 -10.78 2.84 -4.76
N ALA A 90 -12.06 3.04 -5.06
CA ALA A 90 -13.15 2.30 -4.45
C ALA A 90 -13.56 1.04 -5.22
N ASP A 91 -13.14 0.91 -6.49
CA ASP A 91 -13.53 -0.23 -7.32
C ASP A 91 -12.68 -1.46 -6.99
N LYS A 92 -13.35 -2.56 -6.67
CA LYS A 92 -12.67 -3.80 -6.29
C LYS A 92 -11.88 -4.41 -7.44
N GLN A 93 -12.30 -4.21 -8.69
CA GLN A 93 -11.58 -4.74 -9.85
C GLN A 93 -10.32 -3.93 -10.12
N GLU A 94 -10.37 -2.59 -10.03
CA GLU A 94 -9.18 -1.73 -10.10
C GLU A 94 -8.17 -2.11 -8.99
N LEU A 95 -8.64 -2.34 -7.76
CA LEU A 95 -7.77 -2.79 -6.66
C LEU A 95 -7.18 -4.20 -6.89
N ARG A 96 -7.93 -5.12 -7.49
CA ARG A 96 -7.41 -6.44 -7.89
C ARG A 96 -6.33 -6.31 -8.96
N THR A 97 -6.55 -5.47 -9.96
CA THR A 97 -5.57 -5.18 -11.00
C THR A 97 -4.30 -4.55 -10.41
N LEU A 98 -4.45 -3.67 -9.41
CA LEU A 98 -3.31 -3.15 -8.66
C LEU A 98 -2.53 -4.26 -7.93
N VAL A 99 -3.21 -5.22 -7.30
CA VAL A 99 -2.55 -6.39 -6.67
C VAL A 99 -1.80 -7.23 -7.71
N GLU A 100 -2.42 -7.55 -8.84
CA GLU A 100 -1.79 -8.30 -9.94
C GLU A 100 -0.52 -7.59 -10.44
N TYR A 101 -0.58 -6.26 -10.57
CA TYR A 101 0.54 -5.45 -11.02
C TYR A 101 1.68 -5.42 -10.00
N VAL A 102 1.39 -5.21 -8.71
CA VAL A 102 2.41 -5.24 -7.65
C VAL A 102 3.04 -6.64 -7.53
N VAL A 103 2.23 -7.70 -7.62
CA VAL A 103 2.73 -9.09 -7.66
C VAL A 103 3.61 -9.34 -8.88
N ALA A 104 3.24 -8.79 -10.05
CA ALA A 104 4.03 -8.91 -11.26
C ALA A 104 5.38 -8.18 -11.13
N VAL A 105 5.41 -6.97 -10.58
CA VAL A 105 6.65 -6.23 -10.28
C VAL A 105 7.52 -7.02 -9.31
N ALA A 106 6.95 -7.51 -8.21
CA ALA A 106 7.69 -8.27 -7.21
C ALA A 106 8.14 -9.66 -7.69
N GLY A 107 7.53 -10.17 -8.77
CA GLY A 107 7.88 -11.43 -9.41
C GLY A 107 8.90 -11.31 -10.54
N LEU A 108 9.43 -10.11 -10.81
CA LEU A 108 10.47 -9.90 -11.81
C LEU A 108 11.81 -10.56 -11.40
N PRO A 109 12.66 -10.96 -12.35
CA PRO A 109 14.02 -11.42 -12.07
C PRO A 109 14.84 -10.36 -11.35
N ASP A 110 15.79 -10.77 -10.50
CA ASP A 110 16.63 -9.86 -9.73
C ASP A 110 17.24 -8.75 -10.60
N ALA A 111 17.14 -7.51 -10.11
CA ALA A 111 17.64 -6.35 -10.82
C ALA A 111 19.16 -6.40 -10.98
N VAL A 112 19.66 -6.21 -12.20
CA VAL A 112 21.09 -6.11 -12.51
C VAL A 112 21.35 -4.77 -13.20
N ASN A 113 22.47 -4.12 -12.87
CA ASN A 113 22.90 -2.94 -13.60
C ASN A 113 23.46 -3.33 -14.98
N GLU A 114 22.60 -3.48 -15.97
CA GLU A 114 23.00 -3.79 -17.35
C GLU A 114 23.50 -2.55 -18.12
N GLY A 115 23.37 -1.35 -17.52
CA GLY A 115 23.78 -0.10 -18.14
C GLY A 115 25.29 0.13 -18.07
N PRO A 116 25.82 1.05 -18.89
CA PRO A 116 27.26 1.37 -18.90
C PRO A 116 27.70 2.25 -17.72
N GLY A 117 26.77 2.83 -16.97
CA GLY A 117 27.04 3.76 -15.88
C GLY A 117 26.73 3.17 -14.51
N VAL A 118 27.25 3.82 -13.47
CA VAL A 118 26.95 3.47 -12.06
C VAL A 118 25.48 3.76 -11.77
N LYS A 119 24.84 2.88 -10.99
CA LYS A 119 23.54 3.14 -10.38
C LYS A 119 23.68 3.56 -8.94
N VAL A 120 22.76 4.42 -8.50
CA VAL A 120 22.69 4.97 -7.16
C VAL A 120 21.43 4.45 -6.49
N VAL A 121 21.60 3.86 -5.31
CA VAL A 121 20.51 3.38 -4.46
C VAL A 121 20.70 4.01 -3.08
N ASP A 122 19.74 4.84 -2.67
CA ASP A 122 19.59 5.24 -1.27
C ASP A 122 19.12 4.04 -0.44
N THR A 123 19.90 3.70 0.58
CA THR A 123 19.68 2.57 1.48
C THR A 123 19.18 2.98 2.87
N GLY A 124 18.77 4.25 3.00
CA GLY A 124 18.26 4.85 4.22
C GLY A 124 19.36 5.44 5.11
N GLY A 125 18.95 6.35 6.01
CA GLY A 125 19.87 7.00 6.96
C GLY A 125 20.95 7.88 6.32
N GLY A 126 20.73 8.33 5.07
CA GLY A 126 21.70 9.11 4.29
C GLY A 126 22.80 8.26 3.64
N LEU A 127 22.69 6.92 3.65
CA LEU A 127 23.65 6.02 3.04
C LEU A 127 23.29 5.73 1.59
N ILE A 128 24.26 5.96 0.71
CA ILE A 128 24.12 5.74 -0.73
C ILE A 128 25.01 4.57 -1.16
N SER A 129 24.39 3.56 -1.77
CA SER A 129 25.08 2.46 -2.45
C SER A 129 25.30 2.79 -3.92
N ARG A 130 26.52 2.55 -4.39
CA ARG A 130 26.92 2.70 -5.80
C ARG A 130 27.07 1.31 -6.41
N ILE A 131 26.28 1.02 -7.43
CA ILE A 131 26.20 -0.29 -8.08
C ILE A 131 26.85 -0.18 -9.45
N GLU A 132 27.97 -0.87 -9.63
CA GLU A 132 28.73 -0.89 -10.88
C GLU A 132 28.01 -1.72 -11.96
N PRO A 133 28.30 -1.50 -13.25
CA PRO A 133 27.81 -2.36 -14.33
C PRO A 133 28.05 -3.86 -14.06
N GLY A 134 27.04 -4.69 -14.33
CA GLY A 134 27.04 -6.13 -14.10
C GLY A 134 26.77 -6.56 -12.65
N GLN A 135 26.66 -5.63 -11.70
CA GLN A 135 26.31 -5.95 -10.32
C GLN A 135 24.79 -6.00 -10.10
N ALA A 136 24.37 -6.81 -9.13
CA ALA A 136 23.00 -6.83 -8.66
C ALA A 136 22.65 -5.49 -8.01
N VAL A 137 21.49 -4.94 -8.36
CA VAL A 137 20.92 -3.77 -7.69
C VAL A 137 20.18 -4.26 -6.46
N CYS A 138 20.61 -3.79 -5.29
CA CYS A 138 20.04 -4.15 -3.99
C CYS A 138 19.91 -2.90 -3.13
N ASP A 139 18.92 -2.91 -2.23
CA ASP A 139 18.81 -1.94 -1.13
C ASP A 139 19.35 -2.62 0.14
N GLY A 140 20.62 -2.36 0.45
CA GLY A 140 21.33 -3.05 1.51
C GLY A 140 21.40 -4.56 1.26
N LYS A 141 20.60 -5.34 2.01
CA LYS A 141 20.50 -6.81 1.85
C LYS A 141 19.25 -7.26 1.09
N LEU A 142 18.39 -6.31 0.70
CA LEU A 142 17.12 -6.58 0.05
C LEU A 142 17.31 -6.64 -1.47
N ARG A 143 16.73 -7.67 -2.08
CA ARG A 143 16.60 -7.77 -3.54
C ARG A 143 15.55 -6.79 -4.01
N PHE A 144 15.91 -6.01 -5.02
CA PHE A 144 15.17 -4.80 -5.38
C PHE A 144 13.69 -5.07 -5.72
N TRP A 145 13.38 -6.08 -6.53
CA TRP A 145 11.99 -6.36 -6.90
C TRP A 145 11.27 -7.24 -5.87
N GLN A 146 11.88 -8.36 -5.48
CA GLN A 146 11.20 -9.37 -4.68
C GLN A 146 10.93 -8.92 -3.23
N ASP A 147 11.81 -8.11 -2.67
CA ASP A 147 11.71 -7.69 -1.27
C ASP A 147 11.05 -6.31 -1.13
N LEU A 148 10.71 -5.64 -2.24
CA LEU A 148 9.99 -4.36 -2.30
C LEU A 148 10.53 -3.35 -1.28
N PRO A 149 11.78 -2.87 -1.43
CA PRO A 149 12.41 -2.00 -0.44
C PRO A 149 11.54 -0.79 -0.13
N SER A 150 11.54 -0.33 1.11
CA SER A 150 10.69 0.78 1.59
C SER A 150 9.16 0.58 1.51
N TYR A 151 8.63 -0.48 0.87
CA TYR A 151 7.18 -0.69 0.77
C TYR A 151 6.53 -0.84 2.16
N SER A 152 7.10 -1.71 3.01
CA SER A 152 6.59 -1.92 4.37
C SER A 152 6.69 -0.66 5.24
N TRP A 153 7.74 0.14 5.03
CA TRP A 153 7.91 1.41 5.74
C TRP A 153 6.81 2.40 5.35
N THR A 154 6.63 2.65 4.05
CA THR A 154 5.60 3.56 3.54
C THR A 154 4.20 3.05 3.88
N LEU A 155 3.97 1.74 3.86
CA LEU A 155 2.71 1.15 4.32
C LEU A 155 2.47 1.46 5.80
N GLY A 156 3.49 1.36 6.65
CA GLY A 156 3.40 1.75 8.06
C GLY A 156 2.98 3.21 8.24
N ASP A 157 3.50 4.13 7.43
CA ASP A 157 3.17 5.56 7.49
C ASP A 157 1.69 5.83 7.13
N VAL A 158 1.14 5.09 6.16
CA VAL A 158 -0.27 5.26 5.76
C VAL A 158 -1.25 4.41 6.57
N PHE A 159 -0.78 3.34 7.23
CA PHE A 159 -1.61 2.39 7.97
C PHE A 159 -1.82 2.78 9.45
N GLN A 160 -1.94 4.08 9.73
CA GLN A 160 -2.08 4.65 11.09
C GLN A 160 -3.54 4.69 11.59
N GLY A 161 -4.50 4.23 10.79
CA GLY A 161 -5.93 4.26 11.11
C GLY A 161 -6.65 5.52 10.58
N PRO A 162 -7.99 5.45 10.37
CA PRO A 162 -8.80 6.54 9.82
C PRO A 162 -8.79 7.78 10.71
N GLU A 163 -8.65 7.63 12.03
CA GLU A 163 -8.54 8.74 12.97
C GLU A 163 -7.34 9.65 12.67
N SER A 164 -6.20 9.07 12.24
CA SER A 164 -4.99 9.84 11.93
C SER A 164 -5.21 10.83 10.78
N TRP A 165 -6.02 10.45 9.80
CA TRP A 165 -6.31 11.30 8.64
C TRP A 165 -7.23 12.45 8.97
N ILE A 166 -8.18 12.28 9.91
CA ILE A 166 -9.02 13.37 10.41
C ILE A 166 -8.15 14.51 10.96
N PHE A 167 -7.00 14.19 11.56
CA PHE A 167 -6.09 15.17 12.14
C PHE A 167 -5.02 15.69 11.16
N THR A 168 -4.79 15.02 10.02
CA THR A 168 -3.63 15.31 9.15
C THR A 168 -3.96 15.68 7.70
N ALA A 169 -5.16 15.42 7.19
CA ALA A 169 -5.52 15.71 5.79
C ALA A 169 -6.56 16.84 5.63
N GLU A 170 -6.44 17.65 4.58
CA GLU A 170 -7.40 18.70 4.23
C GLU A 170 -8.12 18.39 2.90
N PRO A 171 -9.46 18.36 2.84
CA PRO A 171 -10.41 18.30 3.95
C PRO A 171 -10.68 16.84 4.38
N ALA A 172 -10.16 16.42 5.53
CA ALA A 172 -10.45 15.10 6.11
C ALA A 172 -11.77 15.11 6.89
N THR A 173 -12.87 14.96 6.17
CA THR A 173 -14.13 14.58 6.82
C THR A 173 -14.05 13.12 7.31
N PRO A 174 -14.76 12.75 8.39
CA PRO A 174 -14.83 11.35 8.83
C PRO A 174 -15.26 10.38 7.71
N ALA A 175 -16.11 10.84 6.78
CA ALA A 175 -16.54 10.06 5.63
C ALA A 175 -15.39 9.75 4.66
N VAL A 176 -14.56 10.74 4.33
CA VAL A 176 -13.38 10.55 3.46
C VAL A 176 -12.36 9.64 4.14
N ALA A 177 -12.09 9.85 5.44
CA ALA A 177 -11.18 9.01 6.19
C ALA A 177 -11.65 7.55 6.24
N THR A 178 -12.93 7.32 6.53
CA THR A 178 -13.53 5.99 6.51
C THR A 178 -13.43 5.33 5.14
N ALA A 179 -13.68 6.08 4.06
CA ALA A 179 -13.63 5.57 2.69
C ALA A 179 -12.21 5.16 2.29
N ASN A 180 -11.21 6.01 2.54
CA ASN A 180 -9.82 5.71 2.26
C ASN A 180 -9.33 4.48 3.06
N TRP A 181 -9.81 4.34 4.30
CA TRP A 181 -9.35 3.29 5.21
C TRP A 181 -9.91 1.96 4.77
N ARG A 182 -11.20 1.97 4.41
CA ARG A 182 -11.85 0.85 3.74
C ARG A 182 -11.13 0.44 2.47
N ASN A 183 -10.76 1.38 1.60
CA ASN A 183 -10.11 1.08 0.32
C ASN A 183 -8.73 0.45 0.53
N LEU A 184 -7.89 1.05 1.39
CA LEU A 184 -6.57 0.52 1.74
C LEU A 184 -6.68 -0.89 2.33
N ASN A 185 -7.62 -1.11 3.26
CA ASN A 185 -7.86 -2.43 3.83
C ASN A 185 -8.45 -3.44 2.83
N THR A 186 -9.22 -2.97 1.84
CA THR A 186 -9.69 -3.82 0.73
C THR A 186 -8.50 -4.32 -0.09
N TYR A 187 -7.58 -3.42 -0.45
CA TYR A 187 -6.35 -3.77 -1.15
C TYR A 187 -5.50 -4.76 -0.34
N LEU A 188 -5.25 -4.49 0.94
CA LEU A 188 -4.45 -5.38 1.80
C LEU A 188 -5.11 -6.75 1.99
N ALA A 189 -6.43 -6.81 2.13
CA ALA A 189 -7.15 -8.08 2.19
C ALA A 189 -7.05 -8.85 0.86
N LEU A 190 -7.07 -8.16 -0.28
CA LEU A 190 -6.82 -8.78 -1.59
C LEU A 190 -5.39 -9.30 -1.71
N VAL A 191 -4.38 -8.57 -1.24
CA VAL A 191 -2.99 -9.05 -1.19
C VAL A 191 -2.88 -10.30 -0.31
N ALA A 192 -3.47 -10.27 0.89
CA ALA A 192 -3.46 -11.38 1.84
C ALA A 192 -4.09 -12.66 1.27
N ALA A 193 -5.20 -12.53 0.55
CA ALA A 193 -5.88 -13.65 -0.10
C ALA A 193 -5.25 -14.09 -1.44
N HIS A 194 -4.25 -13.37 -1.95
CA HIS A 194 -3.66 -13.65 -3.26
C HIS A 194 -2.56 -14.73 -3.16
N PRO A 195 -2.72 -15.93 -3.77
CA PRO A 195 -1.80 -17.05 -3.55
C PRO A 195 -0.34 -16.75 -3.91
N ARG A 196 -0.10 -16.08 -5.05
CA ARG A 196 1.26 -15.72 -5.45
C ARG A 196 1.87 -14.62 -4.58
N ALA A 197 1.05 -13.73 -4.01
CA ALA A 197 1.56 -12.68 -3.14
C ALA A 197 2.15 -13.30 -1.86
N GLN A 198 1.51 -14.36 -1.36
CA GLN A 198 1.98 -15.08 -0.18
C GLN A 198 3.29 -15.87 -0.41
N THR A 199 3.73 -16.04 -1.65
CA THR A 199 5.04 -16.64 -1.98
C THR A 199 6.17 -15.61 -2.13
N ILE A 200 5.85 -14.32 -2.10
CA ILE A 200 6.79 -13.23 -2.33
C ILE A 200 7.12 -12.57 -0.98
N PRO A 201 8.38 -12.60 -0.51
CA PRO A 201 8.79 -12.04 0.79
C PRO A 201 8.29 -10.63 1.07
N GLY A 202 8.41 -9.70 0.10
CA GLY A 202 7.97 -8.31 0.27
C GLY A 202 6.45 -8.11 0.38
N LEU A 203 5.64 -9.13 0.09
CA LEU A 203 4.17 -9.09 0.15
C LEU A 203 3.56 -10.10 1.12
N ALA A 204 4.36 -11.07 1.56
CA ALA A 204 3.95 -12.07 2.52
C ALA A 204 3.65 -11.43 3.89
N ASN A 205 2.85 -12.11 4.71
CA ASN A 205 2.51 -11.70 6.08
C ASN A 205 1.64 -10.44 6.24
N HIS A 206 1.15 -9.85 5.15
CA HIS A 206 0.16 -8.76 5.23
C HIS A 206 -1.17 -9.19 5.86
N LEU A 207 -1.47 -10.49 5.91
CA LEU A 207 -2.62 -11.01 6.64
C LEU A 207 -2.64 -10.54 8.11
N SER A 208 -1.48 -10.42 8.76
CA SER A 208 -1.37 -10.00 10.16
C SER A 208 -1.84 -8.56 10.41
N LEU A 209 -1.96 -7.73 9.35
CA LEU A 209 -2.46 -6.36 9.42
C LEU A 209 -3.97 -6.31 9.70
N CYS A 210 -4.72 -7.39 9.41
CA CYS A 210 -6.16 -7.46 9.72
C CYS A 210 -6.46 -7.25 11.21
N ARG A 211 -5.48 -7.54 12.08
CA ARG A 211 -5.60 -7.37 13.53
C ARG A 211 -5.86 -5.92 13.91
N VAL A 212 -5.29 -4.95 13.20
CA VAL A 212 -5.44 -3.52 13.53
C VAL A 212 -6.89 -3.05 13.49
N PRO A 213 -7.64 -3.21 12.37
CA PRO A 213 -9.06 -2.87 12.36
C PRO A 213 -9.90 -3.81 13.25
N LEU A 214 -9.59 -5.11 13.32
CA LEU A 214 -10.37 -6.05 14.14
C LEU A 214 -10.28 -5.75 15.65
N ALA A 215 -9.13 -5.32 16.13
CA ALA A 215 -8.91 -4.92 17.53
C ALA A 215 -9.89 -3.84 18.00
N GLN A 216 -10.37 -2.98 17.08
CA GLN A 216 -11.25 -1.86 17.42
C GLN A 216 -12.62 -2.34 17.95
N LEU A 217 -12.97 -3.59 17.71
CA LEU A 217 -14.18 -4.24 18.24
C LEU A 217 -14.08 -4.58 19.73
N GLU A 218 -12.86 -4.57 20.29
CA GLU A 218 -12.56 -4.91 21.69
C GLU A 218 -12.57 -3.69 22.61
N TYR A 219 -12.82 -2.49 22.10
CA TYR A 219 -12.78 -1.28 22.92
C TYR A 219 -14.18 -0.78 23.28
N SER A 220 -14.37 -0.38 24.53
CA SER A 220 -15.62 0.29 24.96
C SER A 220 -15.76 1.64 24.26
N PRO A 221 -17.00 2.05 23.87
CA PRO A 221 -17.22 3.32 23.17
C PRO A 221 -16.71 4.56 23.92
N ASP A 222 -16.69 4.51 25.25
CA ASP A 222 -16.23 5.61 26.11
C ASP A 222 -14.70 5.69 26.25
N SER A 223 -13.96 4.78 25.62
CA SER A 223 -12.49 4.80 25.59
C SER A 223 -11.97 5.62 24.40
N ARG A 224 -10.74 6.14 24.54
CA ARG A 224 -10.04 6.88 23.45
C ARG A 224 -9.94 6.11 22.14
N ARG A 225 -9.88 4.77 22.18
CA ARG A 225 -9.88 3.94 20.97
C ARG A 225 -11.29 3.66 20.48
N GLY A 226 -12.20 3.36 21.40
CA GLY A 226 -13.58 2.97 21.08
C GLY A 226 -14.43 4.09 20.46
N GLU A 227 -14.11 5.37 20.72
CA GLU A 227 -14.81 6.50 20.10
C GLU A 227 -14.71 6.50 18.57
N TYR A 228 -13.67 5.85 18.01
CA TYR A 228 -13.43 5.76 16.57
C TYR A 228 -13.83 4.41 15.95
N THR A 229 -14.34 3.44 16.73
CA THR A 229 -14.66 2.09 16.23
C THR A 229 -15.56 2.10 15.00
N ALA A 230 -16.52 3.04 14.92
CA ALA A 230 -17.41 3.18 13.76
C ALA A 230 -16.66 3.47 12.44
N LEU A 231 -15.54 4.19 12.48
CA LEU A 231 -14.72 4.50 11.29
C LEU A 231 -14.01 3.26 10.74
N HIS A 232 -13.78 2.25 11.60
CA HIS A 232 -13.13 0.99 11.22
C HIS A 232 -14.10 -0.06 10.68
N GLY A 233 -15.40 0.07 10.97
CA GLY A 233 -16.45 -0.88 10.57
C GLY A 233 -16.35 -1.33 9.10
N PRO A 234 -16.31 -0.40 8.13
CA PRO A 234 -16.18 -0.77 6.72
C PRO A 234 -14.90 -1.55 6.40
N ALA A 235 -13.76 -1.23 7.01
CA ALA A 235 -12.50 -1.95 6.80
C ALA A 235 -12.54 -3.37 7.39
N ILE A 236 -13.10 -3.52 8.60
CA ILE A 236 -13.34 -4.81 9.25
C ILE A 236 -14.14 -5.73 8.32
N MET A 237 -15.22 -5.21 7.74
CA MET A 237 -16.07 -5.97 6.83
C MET A 237 -15.34 -6.42 5.56
N GLN A 238 -14.38 -5.64 5.05
CA GLN A 238 -13.58 -6.04 3.89
C GLN A 238 -12.67 -7.22 4.21
N TRP A 239 -11.97 -7.17 5.36
CA TRP A 239 -11.12 -8.27 5.81
C TRP A 239 -11.89 -9.58 5.99
N LEU A 240 -12.99 -9.54 6.73
CA LEU A 240 -13.81 -10.73 6.97
C LEU A 240 -14.42 -11.30 5.68
N ARG A 241 -14.78 -10.44 4.73
CA ARG A 241 -15.37 -10.86 3.45
C ARG A 241 -14.36 -11.39 2.44
N ILE A 242 -13.17 -10.79 2.37
CA ILE A 242 -12.18 -11.08 1.32
C ILE A 242 -11.19 -12.14 1.77
N ALA A 243 -10.68 -12.04 3.01
CA ALA A 243 -9.63 -12.89 3.55
C ALA A 243 -10.10 -13.68 4.78
N GLY A 244 -11.42 -13.90 4.92
CA GLY A 244 -11.99 -14.52 6.11
C GLY A 244 -11.52 -15.95 6.36
N ALA A 245 -11.29 -16.72 5.30
CA ALA A 245 -10.77 -18.08 5.40
C ALA A 245 -9.31 -18.10 5.86
N GLU A 246 -8.50 -17.19 5.32
CA GLU A 246 -7.10 -16.99 5.67
C GLU A 246 -6.96 -16.52 7.13
N ILE A 247 -7.82 -15.60 7.57
CA ILE A 247 -7.88 -15.16 8.98
C ILE A 247 -8.23 -16.33 9.90
N GLU A 248 -9.19 -17.16 9.52
CA GLU A 248 -9.57 -18.33 10.31
C GLU A 248 -8.43 -19.35 10.43
N GLU A 249 -7.69 -19.58 9.35
CA GLU A 249 -6.50 -20.44 9.35
C GLU A 249 -5.40 -19.86 10.26
N MET A 250 -5.11 -18.57 10.13
CA MET A 250 -4.17 -17.85 11.00
C MET A 250 -4.56 -17.98 12.48
N CYS A 251 -5.83 -17.80 12.79
CA CYS A 251 -6.35 -17.92 14.15
C CYS A 251 -6.28 -19.35 14.69
N ARG A 252 -6.50 -20.38 13.86
CA ARG A 252 -6.33 -21.78 14.25
C ARG A 252 -4.89 -22.11 14.62
N GLY A 253 -3.93 -21.40 14.03
CA GLY A 253 -2.51 -21.56 14.34
C GLY A 253 -2.10 -21.00 15.71
N GLU A 254 -2.88 -20.09 16.31
CA GLU A 254 -2.62 -19.45 17.62
C GLU A 254 -1.22 -18.82 17.79
N LYS A 255 -0.55 -18.49 16.67
CA LYS A 255 0.80 -17.89 16.68
C LYS A 255 0.78 -16.38 16.83
N GLU A 256 -0.26 -15.75 16.29
CA GLU A 256 -0.38 -14.29 16.29
C GLU A 256 -0.81 -13.77 17.66
N ARG A 257 -0.16 -12.69 18.09
CA ARG A 257 -0.44 -12.03 19.37
C ARG A 257 -0.68 -10.54 19.18
N MET A 258 -1.59 -9.99 19.96
CA MET A 258 -1.89 -8.56 19.98
C MET A 258 -2.52 -8.20 21.33
N GLN A 259 -2.15 -7.04 21.87
CA GLN A 259 -2.74 -6.52 23.10
C GLN A 259 -4.28 -6.52 23.03
N ALA A 260 -4.91 -7.09 24.06
CA ALA A 260 -6.36 -7.06 24.25
C ALA A 260 -6.92 -5.65 24.49
N GLY A 261 -8.09 -5.35 23.92
CA GLY A 261 -8.95 -4.24 24.35
C GLY A 261 -9.74 -4.58 25.63
N ASP A 262 -10.37 -3.58 26.23
CA ASP A 262 -11.01 -3.70 27.55
C ASP A 262 -12.27 -4.57 27.57
N LEU A 263 -12.86 -4.86 26.41
CA LEU A 263 -14.00 -5.77 26.27
C LEU A 263 -13.59 -7.24 26.07
N TRP A 264 -12.29 -7.54 25.95
CA TRP A 264 -11.77 -8.89 25.74
C TRP A 264 -10.86 -9.33 26.91
N ASP A 265 -11.21 -10.44 27.56
CA ASP A 265 -10.53 -10.97 28.74
C ASP A 265 -9.71 -12.26 28.47
N GLY A 266 -9.80 -12.82 27.26
CA GLY A 266 -9.11 -14.06 26.87
C GLY A 266 -7.61 -13.92 26.53
N GLY A 267 -6.98 -12.79 26.89
CA GLY A 267 -5.55 -12.53 26.70
C GLY A 267 -5.13 -12.19 25.27
N ASP A 268 -3.82 -12.17 25.02
CA ASP A 268 -3.26 -11.57 23.79
C ASP A 268 -3.24 -12.49 22.56
N VAL A 269 -3.62 -13.76 22.68
CA VAL A 269 -3.58 -14.70 21.56
C VAL A 269 -4.73 -14.39 20.59
N CYS A 270 -4.42 -14.26 19.29
CA CYS A 270 -5.42 -14.10 18.24
C CYS A 270 -5.98 -15.46 17.80
N GLY A 271 -6.61 -16.19 18.72
CA GLY A 271 -7.19 -17.52 18.48
C GLY A 271 -8.62 -17.51 17.93
N LEU A 272 -9.19 -18.70 17.70
CA LEU A 272 -10.56 -18.85 17.18
C LEU A 272 -11.63 -18.25 18.10
N GLU A 273 -11.42 -18.28 19.42
CA GLU A 273 -12.34 -17.67 20.39
C GLU A 273 -12.40 -16.14 20.24
N ARG A 274 -11.24 -15.51 20.03
CA ARG A 274 -11.13 -14.06 19.80
C ARG A 274 -11.72 -13.66 18.44
N LEU A 275 -11.51 -14.48 17.40
CA LEU A 275 -12.18 -14.30 16.11
C LEU A 275 -13.71 -14.41 16.24
N ALA A 276 -14.22 -15.37 17.03
CA ALA A 276 -15.65 -15.49 17.29
C ALA A 276 -16.19 -14.28 18.06
N PHE A 277 -15.43 -13.73 19.00
CA PHE A 277 -15.76 -12.48 19.68
C PHE A 277 -15.88 -11.32 18.68
N TRP A 278 -14.89 -11.10 17.81
CA TRP A 278 -14.96 -10.06 16.78
C TRP A 278 -16.16 -10.22 15.86
N LYS A 279 -16.44 -11.44 15.38
CA LYS A 279 -17.62 -11.72 14.54
C LYS A 279 -18.93 -11.39 15.25
N ARG A 280 -19.05 -11.61 16.56
CA ARG A 280 -20.24 -11.20 17.35
C ARG A 280 -20.35 -9.68 17.46
N ARG A 281 -19.24 -9.00 17.76
CA ARG A 281 -19.19 -7.53 17.89
C ARG A 281 -19.60 -6.81 16.61
N VAL A 282 -19.22 -7.34 15.44
CA VAL A 282 -19.68 -6.84 14.13
C VAL A 282 -21.22 -6.82 14.04
N VAL A 283 -21.88 -7.91 14.47
CA VAL A 283 -23.35 -8.01 14.47
C VAL A 283 -23.97 -7.04 15.48
N GLU A 284 -23.42 -6.96 16.70
CA GLU A 284 -23.91 -6.08 17.76
C GLU A 284 -23.84 -4.59 17.36
N LEU A 285 -22.74 -4.20 16.70
CA LEU A 285 -22.51 -2.83 16.23
C LEU A 285 -23.18 -2.52 14.89
N ARG A 286 -23.78 -3.53 14.23
CA ARG A 286 -24.49 -3.42 12.95
C ARG A 286 -23.61 -2.91 11.81
N PHE A 287 -22.39 -3.44 11.72
CA PHE A 287 -21.49 -3.22 10.59
C PHE A 287 -21.81 -4.11 9.39
#